data_AF-A0A7J8LVN1-F1
#
_entry.id   AF-A0A7J8LVN1-F1
#
_cell.length_a   1.000
_cell.length_b   1.000
_cell.length_c   1.000
_cell.angle_alpha   90.00
_cell.angle_beta   90.00
_cell.angle_gamma   90.00
#
_symmetry.space_group_name_H-M   'P 1'
#
loop_
_entity.id
_entity.type
_entity.pdbx_description
1 polymer ?
#
loop_
_entity_poly.entity_id
_entity_poly.type
_entity_poly.pdbx_seq_one_letter_code
_entity_poly.pdbx_strand_id
1 'polypeptide(L)'
;MVDMKDSVDAIDGCIDNKGENKQTKRNNALETMVMALKEETMAKAKALNTRVEELEGELALCRAVMGNGVASASLNYEDVSKLKEFMGTSSTCDVDNFLWRMEKYFYAKGIMDDAVKVNTTSMFLTDIALLWW
;
A
#
# COMPACT_ATOMS: atom_id res chain seq x y z
N MET A 1 -49.55 45.48 -39.43
CA MET A 1 -49.55 44.37 -38.45
C MET A 1 -48.71 43.19 -38.94
N VAL A 2 -48.73 42.87 -40.24
CA VAL A 2 -47.88 41.84 -40.87
C VAL A 2 -46.37 42.14 -40.71
N ASP A 3 -45.90 43.36 -40.98
CA ASP A 3 -44.47 43.72 -40.84
C ASP A 3 -43.89 43.53 -39.42
N MET A 4 -44.70 43.74 -38.38
CA MET A 4 -44.24 43.54 -37.00
C MET A 4 -44.10 42.06 -36.66
N LYS A 5 -44.97 41.22 -37.23
CA LYS A 5 -44.92 39.77 -37.02
C LYS A 5 -43.64 39.19 -37.64
N ASP A 6 -43.32 39.61 -38.86
CA ASP A 6 -42.10 39.18 -39.56
C ASP A 6 -40.83 39.66 -38.84
N SER A 7 -40.84 40.88 -38.29
CA SER A 7 -39.71 41.39 -37.49
C SER A 7 -39.53 40.63 -36.17
N VAL A 8 -40.61 40.19 -35.53
CA VAL A 8 -40.55 39.40 -34.29
C VAL A 8 -40.00 38.01 -34.58
N ASP A 9 -40.49 37.37 -35.64
CA ASP A 9 -40.04 36.03 -36.03
C ASP A 9 -38.55 36.03 -36.46
N ALA A 10 -38.06 37.12 -37.08
CA ALA A 10 -36.65 37.31 -37.38
C ALA A 10 -35.77 37.48 -36.13
N ILE A 11 -36.27 38.16 -35.10
CA ILE A 11 -35.55 38.34 -33.83
C ILE A 11 -35.48 37.01 -33.07
N ASP A 12 -36.58 36.26 -33.03
CA ASP A 12 -36.69 34.96 -32.37
C ASP A 12 -35.69 33.95 -32.95
N GLY A 13 -35.66 33.81 -34.28
CA GLY A 13 -34.70 32.95 -34.97
C GLY A 13 -33.23 33.38 -34.78
N CYS A 14 -32.96 34.68 -34.60
CA CYS A 14 -31.61 35.18 -34.32
C CYS A 14 -31.16 34.86 -32.88
N ILE A 15 -32.09 34.93 -31.91
CA ILE A 15 -31.84 34.56 -30.51
C ILE A 15 -31.56 33.06 -30.40
N ASP A 16 -32.37 32.22 -31.04
CA ASP A 16 -32.22 30.77 -31.02
C ASP A 16 -30.88 30.33 -31.61
N ASN A 17 -30.54 30.81 -32.80
CA ASN A 17 -29.28 30.46 -33.47
C ASN A 17 -28.05 30.91 -32.66
N LYS A 18 -28.13 32.08 -32.00
CA LYS A 18 -27.07 32.56 -31.09
C LYS A 18 -26.95 31.68 -29.84
N GLY A 19 -28.08 31.20 -29.30
CA GLY A 19 -28.15 30.24 -28.21
C GLY A 19 -27.51 28.90 -28.58
N GLU A 20 -27.89 28.34 -29.72
CA GLU A 20 -27.35 27.09 -30.27
C GLU A 20 -25.85 27.19 -30.52
N ASN A 21 -25.37 28.23 -31.21
CA ASN A 21 -23.95 28.40 -31.50
C ASN A 21 -23.11 28.52 -30.20
N LYS A 22 -23.64 29.19 -29.17
CA LYS A 22 -22.99 29.26 -27.86
C LYS A 22 -23.00 27.91 -27.14
N GLN A 23 -24.06 27.14 -27.25
CA GLN A 23 -24.15 25.79 -26.68
C GLN A 23 -23.17 24.84 -27.36
N THR A 24 -23.12 24.83 -28.69
CA THR A 24 -22.22 23.99 -29.48
C THR A 24 -20.75 24.26 -29.14
N LYS A 25 -20.35 25.53 -29.00
CA LYS A 25 -18.97 25.88 -28.57
C LYS A 25 -18.64 25.33 -27.18
N ARG A 26 -19.56 25.40 -26.23
CA ARG A 26 -19.37 24.84 -24.88
C ARG A 26 -19.27 23.32 -24.90
N ASN A 27 -20.12 22.65 -25.68
CA ASN A 27 -20.10 21.20 -25.81
C ASN A 27 -18.78 20.72 -26.42
N ASN A 28 -18.32 21.35 -27.50
CA ASN A 28 -17.03 21.02 -28.12
C ASN A 28 -15.85 21.25 -27.15
N ALA A 29 -15.87 22.36 -26.39
CA ALA A 29 -14.84 22.62 -25.39
C ALA A 29 -14.84 21.58 -24.25
N LEU A 30 -16.03 21.18 -23.80
CA LEU A 30 -16.19 20.14 -22.78
C LEU A 30 -15.68 18.79 -23.30
N GLU A 31 -16.01 18.43 -24.54
CA GLU A 31 -15.53 17.22 -25.19
C GLU A 31 -14.01 17.17 -25.27
N THR A 32 -13.36 18.28 -25.67
CA THR A 32 -11.90 18.39 -25.67
C THR A 32 -11.30 18.21 -24.27
N MET A 33 -11.88 18.81 -23.23
CA MET A 33 -11.39 18.65 -21.85
C MET A 33 -11.58 17.22 -21.33
N VAL A 34 -12.71 16.60 -21.63
CA VAL A 34 -12.99 15.21 -21.25
C VAL A 34 -12.00 14.25 -21.93
N MET A 35 -11.69 14.48 -23.21
CA MET A 35 -10.67 13.70 -23.92
C MET A 35 -9.29 13.85 -23.29
N ALA A 36 -8.86 15.08 -23.00
CA ALA A 36 -7.57 15.32 -22.34
C ALA A 36 -7.47 14.67 -20.95
N LEU A 37 -8.52 14.78 -20.12
CA LEU A 37 -8.58 14.13 -18.82
C LEU A 37 -8.56 12.60 -18.93
N LYS A 38 -9.25 12.05 -19.92
CA LYS A 38 -9.25 10.61 -20.20
C LYS A 38 -7.85 10.12 -20.61
N GLU A 39 -7.15 10.88 -21.43
CA GLU A 39 -5.77 10.56 -21.82
C GLU A 39 -4.81 10.64 -20.62
N GLU A 40 -4.89 11.70 -19.81
CA GLU A 40 -4.04 11.85 -18.62
C GLU A 40 -4.28 10.72 -17.61
N THR A 41 -5.54 10.37 -17.36
CA THR A 41 -5.89 9.29 -16.43
C THR A 41 -5.44 7.93 -16.96
N MET A 42 -5.59 7.67 -18.25
CA MET A 42 -5.10 6.44 -18.89
C MET A 42 -3.58 6.34 -18.86
N ALA A 43 -2.87 7.45 -19.08
CA ALA A 43 -1.41 7.51 -18.99
C ALA A 43 -0.92 7.22 -17.56
N LYS A 44 -1.55 7.81 -16.55
CA LYS A 44 -1.23 7.55 -15.13
C LYS A 44 -1.52 6.09 -14.74
N ALA A 45 -2.65 5.54 -15.17
CA ALA A 45 -3.00 4.14 -14.92
C ALA A 45 -1.95 3.19 -15.53
N LYS A 46 -1.51 3.48 -16.77
CA LYS A 46 -0.45 2.70 -17.42
C LYS A 46 0.87 2.78 -16.66
N ALA A 47 1.29 3.98 -16.24
CA ALA A 47 2.52 4.17 -15.47
C ALA A 47 2.48 3.40 -14.13
N LEU A 48 1.34 3.43 -13.44
CA LEU A 48 1.17 2.68 -12.19
C LEU A 48 1.27 1.17 -12.42
N ASN A 49 0.59 0.64 -13.43
CA ASN A 49 0.65 -0.78 -13.76
C ASN A 49 2.09 -1.23 -14.08
N THR A 50 2.84 -0.44 -14.86
CA THR A 50 4.25 -0.73 -15.14
C THR A 50 5.10 -0.77 -13.86
N ARG A 51 4.88 0.13 -12.90
CA ARG A 51 5.62 0.11 -11.63
C ARG A 51 5.25 -1.09 -10.76
N VAL A 52 3.98 -1.52 -10.78
CA VAL A 52 3.54 -2.74 -10.09
C VAL A 52 4.24 -3.96 -10.67
N GLU A 53 4.26 -4.12 -12.00
CA GLU A 53 4.95 -5.23 -12.66
C GLU A 53 6.46 -5.25 -12.34
N GLU A 54 7.11 -4.08 -12.32
CA GLU A 54 8.52 -3.96 -11.94
C GLU A 54 8.77 -4.38 -10.49
N LEU A 55 7.95 -3.90 -9.55
CA LEU A 55 8.04 -4.26 -8.13
C LEU A 55 7.80 -5.76 -7.89
N GLU A 56 6.82 -6.34 -8.59
CA GLU A 56 6.56 -7.78 -8.53
C GLU A 56 7.76 -8.58 -9.08
N GLY A 57 8.42 -8.10 -10.13
CA GLY A 57 9.67 -8.66 -10.65
C GLY A 57 10.83 -8.57 -9.67
N GLU A 58 11.05 -7.40 -9.06
CA GLU A 58 12.06 -7.20 -8.00
C GLU A 58 11.82 -8.15 -6.81
N LEU A 59 10.56 -8.26 -6.35
CA LEU A 59 10.19 -9.16 -5.25
C LEU A 59 10.41 -10.63 -5.61
N ALA A 60 10.12 -11.04 -6.85
CA ALA A 60 10.37 -12.39 -7.31
C ALA A 60 11.87 -12.72 -7.32
N LEU A 61 12.72 -11.78 -7.75
CA LEU A 61 14.18 -11.92 -7.70
C LEU A 61 14.70 -11.98 -6.26
N CYS A 62 14.25 -11.10 -5.37
CA CYS A 62 14.61 -11.16 -3.95
C CYS A 62 14.21 -12.51 -3.33
N ARG A 63 13.02 -13.02 -3.66
CA ARG A 63 12.56 -14.34 -3.20
C ARG A 63 13.40 -15.47 -3.78
N ALA A 64 13.79 -15.41 -5.04
CA ALA A 64 14.65 -16.41 -5.68
C ALA A 64 16.08 -16.40 -5.11
N VAL A 65 16.64 -15.22 -4.81
CA VAL A 65 17.96 -15.10 -4.16
C VAL A 65 17.91 -15.65 -2.73
N MET A 66 16.88 -15.35 -1.95
CA MET A 66 16.65 -15.99 -0.64
C MET A 66 16.40 -17.51 -0.76
N GLY A 67 15.91 -17.98 -1.91
CA GLY A 67 15.73 -19.40 -2.21
C GLY A 67 17.01 -20.14 -2.61
N ASN A 68 17.99 -19.45 -3.21
CA ASN A 68 19.14 -20.10 -3.87
C ASN A 68 20.54 -19.66 -3.39
N GLY A 69 20.69 -18.56 -2.66
CA GLY A 69 22.01 -17.98 -2.39
C GLY A 69 22.11 -17.42 -0.99
N VAL A 70 22.90 -18.11 -0.16
CA VAL A 70 23.02 -17.93 1.30
C VAL A 70 21.79 -18.50 1.97
N ALA A 71 22.04 -19.62 2.66
CA ALA A 71 21.34 -20.01 3.86
C ALA A 71 20.10 -19.13 4.10
N SER A 72 18.94 -19.67 3.72
CA SER A 72 18.06 -20.02 4.81
C SER A 72 19.02 -20.57 5.87
N ALA A 73 19.42 -19.73 6.84
CA ALA A 73 19.29 -20.13 8.21
C ALA A 73 17.91 -20.73 8.15
N SER A 74 17.93 -22.05 7.86
CA SER A 74 16.82 -22.92 7.92
C SER A 74 16.19 -22.37 9.16
N LEU A 75 14.98 -21.83 8.99
CA LEU A 75 14.11 -21.59 10.11
C LEU A 75 14.00 -23.00 10.66
N ASN A 76 15.01 -23.35 11.45
CA ASN A 76 15.20 -24.62 12.06
C ASN A 76 14.03 -24.48 12.99
N TYR A 77 12.95 -25.12 12.61
CA TYR A 77 11.91 -25.42 13.54
C TYR A 77 12.55 -26.12 14.74
N GLU A 78 13.71 -26.79 14.54
CA GLU A 78 14.73 -27.16 15.54
C GLU A 78 15.32 -26.04 16.43
N ASP A 79 15.53 -24.80 15.97
CA ASP A 79 15.97 -23.66 16.81
C ASP A 79 14.80 -23.03 17.58
N VAL A 80 13.58 -23.09 17.03
CA VAL A 80 12.35 -22.76 17.78
C VAL A 80 12.04 -23.84 18.82
N SER A 81 12.39 -25.09 18.53
CA SER A 81 12.29 -26.22 19.46
C SER A 81 13.38 -26.21 20.53
N LYS A 82 14.40 -25.37 20.37
CA LYS A 82 15.41 -25.05 21.39
C LYS A 82 15.43 -23.55 21.67
N LEU A 83 14.32 -23.01 22.16
CA LEU A 83 14.40 -21.81 23.00
C LEU A 83 15.23 -22.19 24.23
N LYS A 84 16.55 -22.01 24.12
CA LYS A 84 17.46 -22.16 25.24
C LYS A 84 17.16 -21.02 26.20
N GLU A 85 16.73 -21.41 27.39
CA GLU A 85 16.46 -20.53 28.53
C GLU A 85 17.58 -19.49 28.70
N PHE A 86 17.21 -18.21 28.79
CA PHE A 86 18.16 -17.12 28.96
C PHE A 86 18.56 -17.01 30.44
N MET A 87 19.70 -17.59 30.78
CA MET A 87 20.24 -17.66 32.15
C MET A 87 20.79 -16.32 32.70
N GLY A 88 20.52 -15.19 32.04
CA GLY A 88 20.89 -13.87 32.57
C GLY A 88 22.38 -13.53 32.51
N THR A 89 23.07 -13.82 31.41
CA THR A 89 24.37 -13.18 31.14
C THR A 89 24.11 -11.72 30.74
N SER A 90 24.53 -10.76 31.56
CA SER A 90 24.25 -9.32 31.39
C SER A 90 25.08 -8.66 30.26
N SER A 91 25.28 -9.36 29.15
CA SER A 91 25.79 -8.77 27.92
C SER A 91 24.62 -8.09 27.21
N THR A 92 24.73 -6.80 26.91
CA THR A 92 23.69 -6.04 26.19
C THR A 92 23.27 -6.75 24.90
N CYS A 93 24.23 -7.41 24.23
CA CYS A 93 24.01 -8.20 23.03
C CYS A 93 23.10 -9.42 23.25
N ASP A 94 23.16 -10.08 24.42
CA ASP A 94 22.36 -11.29 24.67
C ASP A 94 20.89 -10.94 24.96
N VAL A 95 20.65 -9.80 25.63
CA VAL A 95 19.30 -9.26 25.85
C VAL A 95 18.66 -8.83 24.53
N ASP A 96 19.41 -8.11 23.69
CA ASP A 96 18.94 -7.70 22.36
C ASP A 96 18.62 -8.92 21.48
N ASN A 97 19.48 -9.95 21.50
CA ASN A 97 19.25 -11.20 20.79
C ASN A 97 18.03 -11.97 21.30
N PHE A 98 17.78 -11.97 22.62
CA PHE A 98 16.61 -12.59 23.21
C PHE A 98 15.31 -11.89 22.78
N LEU A 99 15.26 -10.56 22.89
CA LEU A 99 14.10 -9.77 22.48
C LEU A 99 13.82 -9.94 20.99
N TRP A 100 14.86 -9.96 20.16
CA TRP A 100 14.73 -10.21 18.73
C TRP A 100 14.13 -11.59 18.44
N ARG A 101 14.54 -12.65 19.15
CA ARG A 101 13.97 -14.00 19.02
C ARG A 101 12.50 -14.05 19.45
N MET A 102 12.14 -13.36 20.54
CA MET A 102 10.75 -13.28 21.00
C MET A 102 9.85 -12.56 20.00
N GLU A 103 10.32 -11.46 19.41
CA GLU A 103 9.59 -10.72 18.36
C GLU A 103 9.28 -11.62 17.16
N LYS A 104 10.25 -12.43 16.73
CA LYS A 104 10.06 -13.41 15.65
C LYS A 104 9.09 -14.53 16.03
N TYR A 105 9.17 -15.01 17.26
CA TYR A 105 8.22 -16.01 17.77
C TYR A 105 6.78 -15.49 17.73
N PHE A 106 6.53 -14.27 18.20
CA PHE A 106 5.20 -13.67 18.18
C PHE A 106 4.66 -13.45 16.77
N TYR A 107 5.52 -12.97 15.88
CA TYR A 107 5.17 -12.81 14.47
C TYR A 107 4.77 -14.14 13.82
N ALA A 108 5.52 -15.22 14.07
CA ALA A 108 5.22 -16.54 13.54
C ALA A 108 3.95 -17.17 14.15
N LYS A 109 3.65 -16.88 15.41
CA LYS A 109 2.47 -17.38 16.13
C LYS A 109 1.23 -16.50 15.96
N GLY A 110 1.34 -15.34 15.30
CA GLY A 110 0.24 -14.38 15.16
C GLY A 110 -0.18 -13.75 16.50
N ILE A 111 0.71 -13.71 17.49
CA ILE A 111 0.42 -13.12 18.80
C ILE A 111 0.60 -11.61 18.68
N MET A 112 -0.51 -10.87 18.70
CA MET A 112 -0.53 -9.40 18.60
C MET A 112 -0.87 -8.71 19.91
N ASP A 113 -1.50 -9.41 20.86
CA ASP A 113 -1.88 -8.85 22.16
C ASP A 113 -0.66 -8.68 23.06
N ASP A 114 -0.41 -7.45 23.52
CA ASP A 114 0.79 -7.12 24.28
C ASP A 114 0.80 -7.77 25.67
N ALA A 115 -0.35 -7.98 26.31
CA ALA A 115 -0.41 -8.69 27.59
C ALA A 115 -0.04 -10.17 27.42
N VAL A 116 -0.49 -10.79 26.33
CA VAL A 116 -0.11 -12.17 25.96
C VAL A 116 1.38 -12.25 25.61
N LYS A 117 1.94 -11.26 24.91
CA LYS A 117 3.38 -11.21 24.61
C LYS A 117 4.22 -11.10 25.88
N VAL A 118 3.91 -10.15 26.76
CA VAL A 118 4.61 -9.93 28.04
C VAL A 118 4.58 -11.20 28.89
N ASN A 119 3.40 -11.82 29.02
CA ASN A 119 3.25 -13.06 29.77
C ASN A 119 4.07 -14.19 29.14
N THR A 120 4.03 -14.34 27.82
CA THR A 120 4.79 -15.39 27.13
C THR A 120 6.30 -15.17 27.22
N THR A 121 6.80 -13.95 27.08
CA THR A 121 8.23 -13.60 27.26
C THR A 121 8.72 -13.97 28.64
N SER A 122 7.92 -13.68 29.69
CA SER A 122 8.29 -14.02 31.06
C SER A 122 8.47 -15.52 31.30
N MET A 123 7.76 -16.38 30.55
CA MET A 123 7.91 -17.85 30.64
C MET A 123 9.25 -18.36 30.08
N PHE A 124 9.96 -17.56 29.29
CA PHE A 124 11.25 -17.90 28.70
C PHE A 124 12.45 -17.25 29.43
N LEU A 125 12.20 -16.49 30.49
CA LEU A 125 13.23 -15.94 31.36
C LEU A 125 13.58 -16.94 32.48
N THR A 126 14.87 -17.12 32.77
CA THR A 126 15.34 -17.95 33.88
C THR A 126 16.44 -17.26 34.68
N ASP A 127 16.77 -17.83 35.85
CA ASP A 127 17.84 -17.37 36.74
C ASP A 127 17.79 -15.86 37.05
N ILE A 128 18.87 -15.12 36.77
CA ILE A 128 19.03 -13.70 37.10
C ILE A 128 18.05 -12.84 36.29
N ALA A 129 17.68 -13.27 35.08
CA ALA A 129 16.77 -12.52 34.22
C ALA A 129 15.34 -12.49 34.78
N LEU A 130 14.93 -13.53 35.51
CA LEU A 130 13.62 -13.55 36.20
C LEU A 130 13.59 -12.60 37.41
N LEU A 131 14.74 -12.29 38.03
CA LEU A 131 14.80 -11.44 39.22
C LEU A 131 14.71 -9.94 38.92
N TRP A 132 14.91 -9.51 37.66
CA TRP A 132 14.90 -8.10 37.26
C TRP A 132 13.71 -7.72 36.36
N TRP A 133 12.88 -8.69 35.98
CA TRP A 133 11.65 -8.49 35.23
C TRP A 133 10.50 -8.01 36.12
#